data_AF-A0A0K3BTQ1-F1
#
_entry.id   AF-A0A0K3BTQ1-F1
#
_cell.length_a   1.000
_cell.length_b   1.000
_cell.length_c   1.000
_cell.angle_alpha   90.00
_cell.angle_beta   90.00
_cell.angle_gamma   90.00
#
_symmetry.space_group_name_H-M   'P 1'
#
loop_
_entity.id
_entity.type
_entity.pdbx_description
1 polymer ?
#
loop_
_entity_poly.entity_id
_entity_poly.type
_entity_poly.pdbx_seq_one_letter_code
_entity_poly.pdbx_strand_id
1 'polypeptide(L)'
;METLKAWSEGQRYPLLADVLGGSGRCEVEQLVSAVLDGIASPLVEPAVAVTRHVAVGRFQLARDVLNDSTATDALTEDERTALFSTVDRAERDAVLQLDRRRNELVQRAERAEMQADPPFDLPVGPHQGFAEATAVLDSWEREIVEGEDKLIASLRDLVDPDTAPEWAEALHTALEAKEFPAAKEIITKGPGGFEAGPTAVVQIGSWPWPEVPVTEVLTWYADAVRGNRPFNERWRPARDDVAATELIDAIGALCDAVDATTVSRFAAAVDGLLELSGVAHVVHQEDGGFRTNLRGLLDPRLPLSLLPRAMPLWVGPPGWSPPSGRPAVWFQLSRAAVSPPSGVAALRPDTLFEMIASESTHRRTVAARRIHLLRTICRQLELADLVDPDPRIDLGKTTQLRTDVAWLFDLLGVRVDGAVLDTVLYDTSGHPVALRGVLEFLIGERGRRPIQVTMDDVARWRADQRGLEKLCDRIKDGLDNAGVAVLALLLRDDADALGRDFRPDDLMYQLPDDAHSTDGSAGAATLTELLDVSSALRSLVAEGLVTPGKTNAYQFPRAGAARPAPWQLGLG
;
A
#
# COMPACT_ATOMS: atom_id res chain seq x y z
N MET A 1 -25.73 -37.58 22.72
CA MET A 1 -25.54 -36.39 21.87
C MET A 1 -26.86 -35.82 21.37
N GLU A 2 -27.72 -36.58 20.66
CA GLU A 2 -28.99 -36.05 20.13
C GLU A 2 -29.87 -35.39 21.20
N THR A 3 -29.96 -35.99 22.40
CA THR A 3 -30.69 -35.42 23.54
C THR A 3 -30.13 -34.08 24.03
N LEU A 4 -28.80 -33.89 23.97
CA LEU A 4 -28.16 -32.63 24.36
C LEU A 4 -28.31 -31.56 23.27
N LYS A 5 -28.32 -31.96 21.99
CA LYS A 5 -28.63 -31.06 20.86
C LYS A 5 -30.09 -30.58 20.86
N ALA A 6 -31.00 -31.40 21.37
CA ALA A 6 -32.42 -31.06 21.50
C ALA A 6 -32.75 -30.26 22.78
N TRP A 7 -31.78 -29.98 23.63
CA TRP A 7 -32.00 -29.23 24.87
C TRP A 7 -32.11 -27.73 24.57
N SER A 8 -33.33 -27.19 24.66
CA SER A 8 -33.62 -25.78 24.35
C SER A 8 -32.84 -24.78 25.21
N GLU A 9 -32.56 -25.11 26.47
CA GLU A 9 -31.74 -24.26 27.35
C GLU A 9 -30.23 -24.46 27.14
N GLY A 10 -29.81 -25.38 26.25
CA GLY A 10 -28.41 -25.65 25.92
C GLY A 10 -27.63 -24.41 25.49
N GLN A 11 -28.32 -23.41 24.92
CA GLN A 11 -27.76 -22.13 24.48
C GLN A 11 -27.33 -21.22 25.65
N ARG A 12 -27.83 -21.45 26.87
CA ARG A 12 -27.40 -20.72 28.09
C ARG A 12 -26.02 -21.15 28.59
N TYR A 13 -25.42 -22.15 27.94
CA TYR A 13 -24.15 -22.78 28.32
C TYR A 13 -23.16 -22.71 27.15
N PRO A 14 -22.36 -21.64 27.03
CA PRO A 14 -21.53 -21.38 25.85
C PRO A 14 -20.56 -22.52 25.51
N LEU A 15 -19.88 -23.06 26.53
CA LEU A 15 -18.94 -24.16 26.35
C LEU A 15 -19.63 -25.45 25.87
N LEU A 16 -20.88 -25.68 26.32
CA LEU A 16 -21.66 -26.83 25.88
C LEU A 16 -22.13 -26.64 24.44
N ALA A 17 -22.59 -25.44 24.09
CA ALA A 17 -22.94 -25.09 22.72
C ALA A 17 -21.73 -25.21 21.77
N ASP A 18 -20.53 -24.80 22.21
CA ASP A 18 -19.28 -24.95 21.45
C ASP A 18 -18.92 -26.41 21.19
N VAL A 19 -19.04 -27.24 22.23
CA VAL A 19 -18.74 -28.67 22.16
C VAL A 19 -19.77 -29.42 21.30
N LEU A 20 -21.05 -29.03 21.35
CA LEU A 20 -22.13 -29.65 20.57
C LEU A 20 -22.18 -29.16 19.11
N GLY A 21 -21.70 -27.95 18.86
CA GLY A 21 -21.69 -27.29 17.55
C GLY A 21 -20.47 -27.64 16.68
N GLY A 22 -19.39 -28.18 17.26
CA GLY A 22 -18.22 -28.62 16.50
C GLY A 22 -18.52 -29.83 15.59
N SER A 23 -17.94 -29.82 14.40
CA SER A 23 -18.07 -30.91 13.40
C SER A 23 -17.23 -32.16 13.73
N GLY A 24 -16.37 -32.11 14.76
CA GLY A 24 -15.50 -33.20 15.20
C GLY A 24 -16.14 -34.20 16.18
N ARG A 25 -15.49 -35.37 16.37
CA ARG A 25 -15.84 -36.28 17.46
C ARG A 25 -15.50 -35.62 18.80
N CYS A 26 -16.52 -35.28 19.58
CA CYS A 26 -16.32 -34.79 20.93
C CYS A 26 -16.05 -35.95 21.90
N GLU A 27 -15.03 -35.79 22.74
CA GLU A 27 -14.75 -36.70 23.84
C GLU A 27 -15.73 -36.48 25.00
N VAL A 28 -16.18 -37.56 25.65
CA VAL A 28 -17.17 -37.50 26.74
C VAL A 28 -16.72 -36.58 27.88
N GLU A 29 -15.43 -36.52 28.16
CA GLU A 29 -14.84 -35.66 29.20
C GLU A 29 -15.03 -34.17 28.89
N GLN A 30 -14.94 -33.77 27.62
CA GLN A 30 -15.18 -32.38 27.19
C GLN A 30 -16.65 -31.99 27.34
N LEU A 31 -17.57 -32.89 26.97
CA LEU A 31 -19.01 -32.71 27.18
C LEU A 31 -19.34 -32.58 28.66
N VAL A 32 -18.80 -33.45 29.51
CA VAL A 32 -19.04 -33.41 30.95
C VAL A 32 -18.47 -32.12 31.55
N SER A 33 -17.26 -31.72 31.20
CA SER A 33 -16.66 -30.46 31.67
C SER A 33 -17.49 -29.25 31.23
N ALA A 34 -17.94 -29.20 29.99
CA ALA A 34 -18.74 -28.11 29.45
C ALA A 34 -20.13 -28.00 30.10
N VAL A 35 -20.77 -29.13 30.40
CA VAL A 35 -22.02 -29.17 31.17
C VAL A 35 -21.79 -28.70 32.60
N LEU A 36 -20.74 -29.19 33.27
CA LEU A 36 -20.45 -28.84 34.67
C LEU A 36 -20.09 -27.35 34.83
N ASP A 37 -19.28 -26.80 33.94
CA ASP A 37 -18.99 -25.36 33.90
C ASP A 37 -20.26 -24.55 33.64
N GLY A 38 -21.10 -25.02 32.72
CA GLY A 38 -22.38 -24.40 32.42
C GLY A 38 -23.32 -24.35 33.63
N ILE A 39 -23.41 -25.44 34.39
CA ILE A 39 -24.20 -25.51 35.63
C ILE A 39 -23.59 -24.63 36.73
N ALA A 40 -22.26 -24.56 36.82
CA ALA A 40 -21.56 -23.76 37.81
C ALA A 40 -21.60 -22.25 37.53
N SER A 41 -21.74 -21.85 36.26
CA SER A 41 -21.78 -20.45 35.82
C SER A 41 -22.79 -20.24 34.68
N PRO A 42 -24.10 -20.40 34.95
CA PRO A 42 -25.13 -20.18 33.94
C PRO A 42 -25.14 -18.72 33.51
N LEU A 43 -25.26 -18.46 32.22
CA LEU A 43 -25.48 -17.10 31.73
C LEU A 43 -26.94 -16.72 31.98
N VAL A 44 -27.15 -15.92 33.02
CA VAL A 44 -28.49 -15.50 33.45
C VAL A 44 -29.02 -14.33 32.60
N GLU A 45 -28.11 -13.54 32.00
CA GLU A 45 -28.45 -12.35 31.22
C GLU A 45 -28.25 -12.57 29.71
N PRO A 46 -29.30 -12.39 28.87
CA PRO A 46 -29.22 -12.59 27.42
C PRO A 46 -28.17 -11.71 26.74
N ALA A 47 -28.03 -10.46 27.19
CA ALA A 47 -27.03 -9.53 26.64
C ALA A 47 -25.60 -10.08 26.82
N VAL A 48 -25.28 -10.63 28.00
CA VAL A 48 -23.97 -11.24 28.29
C VAL A 48 -23.75 -12.48 27.44
N ALA A 49 -24.79 -13.30 27.23
CA ALA A 49 -24.71 -14.46 26.34
C ALA A 49 -24.43 -14.08 24.89
N VAL A 50 -25.16 -13.09 24.37
CA VAL A 50 -24.94 -12.55 23.02
C VAL A 50 -23.52 -12.01 22.88
N THR A 51 -23.05 -11.16 23.80
CA THR A 51 -21.69 -10.60 23.77
C THR A 51 -20.63 -11.71 23.80
N ARG A 52 -20.81 -12.75 24.62
CA ARG A 52 -19.87 -13.86 24.70
C ARG A 52 -19.84 -14.69 23.43
N HIS A 53 -21.01 -15.03 22.86
CA HIS A 53 -21.09 -15.75 21.59
C HIS A 53 -20.49 -14.95 20.43
N VAL A 54 -20.73 -13.64 20.38
CA VAL A 54 -20.08 -12.73 19.43
C VAL A 54 -18.57 -12.73 19.61
N ALA A 55 -18.07 -12.66 20.85
CA ALA A 55 -16.63 -12.65 21.13
C ALA A 55 -15.90 -13.94 20.68
N VAL A 56 -16.60 -15.08 20.62
CA VAL A 56 -16.05 -16.35 20.10
C VAL A 56 -16.44 -16.63 18.65
N GLY A 57 -17.08 -15.68 17.96
CA GLY A 57 -17.44 -15.80 16.54
C GLY A 57 -18.59 -16.77 16.23
N ARG A 58 -19.49 -17.00 17.21
CA ARG A 58 -20.68 -17.86 17.10
C ARG A 58 -21.93 -17.02 16.83
N PHE A 59 -21.97 -16.34 15.69
CA PHE A 59 -23.02 -15.37 15.36
C PHE A 59 -24.43 -15.99 15.26
N GLN A 60 -24.55 -17.20 14.72
CA GLN A 60 -25.85 -17.89 14.65
C GLN A 60 -26.40 -18.20 16.05
N LEU A 61 -25.55 -18.69 16.98
CA LEU A 61 -25.98 -18.92 18.36
C LEU A 61 -26.37 -17.62 19.07
N ALA A 62 -25.66 -16.52 18.79
CA ALA A 62 -26.03 -15.20 19.30
C ALA A 62 -27.41 -14.75 18.77
N ARG A 63 -27.71 -14.99 17.49
CA ARG A 63 -29.03 -14.74 16.90
C ARG A 63 -30.11 -15.65 17.49
N ASP A 64 -29.81 -16.92 17.70
CA ASP A 64 -30.77 -17.87 18.29
C ASP A 64 -31.17 -17.43 19.71
N VAL A 65 -30.21 -16.95 20.52
CA VAL A 65 -30.51 -16.35 21.84
C VAL A 65 -31.41 -15.13 21.71
N LEU A 66 -31.19 -14.26 20.71
CA LEU A 66 -32.02 -13.07 20.49
C LEU A 66 -33.43 -13.39 19.96
N ASN A 67 -33.57 -14.50 19.23
CA ASN A 67 -34.85 -14.97 18.67
C ASN A 67 -35.68 -15.78 19.69
N ASP A 68 -35.07 -16.27 20.78
CA ASP A 68 -35.80 -16.93 21.86
C ASP A 68 -36.55 -15.89 22.70
N SER A 69 -37.86 -15.83 22.50
CA SER A 69 -38.76 -14.94 23.24
C SER A 69 -38.70 -15.19 24.74
N THR A 70 -38.57 -16.45 25.18
CA THR A 70 -38.54 -16.79 26.61
C THR A 70 -37.24 -16.38 27.29
N ALA A 71 -36.14 -16.34 26.55
CA ALA A 71 -34.85 -15.87 27.05
C ALA A 71 -34.79 -14.33 27.07
N THR A 72 -35.42 -13.66 26.12
CA THR A 72 -35.31 -12.20 25.91
C THR A 72 -36.45 -11.36 26.46
N ASP A 73 -37.39 -11.95 27.22
CA ASP A 73 -38.53 -11.27 27.84
C ASP A 73 -38.12 -10.06 28.71
N ALA A 74 -36.89 -10.05 29.24
CA ALA A 74 -36.36 -8.96 30.06
C ALA A 74 -35.74 -7.79 29.25
N LEU A 75 -35.56 -7.94 27.93
CA LEU A 75 -34.98 -6.91 27.07
C LEU A 75 -36.06 -5.99 26.49
N THR A 76 -35.77 -4.70 26.43
CA THR A 76 -36.56 -3.75 25.64
C THR A 76 -36.32 -3.94 24.14
N GLU A 77 -37.24 -3.45 23.31
CA GLU A 77 -37.11 -3.54 21.85
C GLU A 77 -35.88 -2.76 21.32
N ASP A 78 -35.55 -1.62 21.96
CA ASP A 78 -34.36 -0.83 21.63
C ASP A 78 -33.07 -1.60 21.97
N GLU A 79 -33.01 -2.28 23.13
CA GLU A 79 -31.86 -3.11 23.52
C GLU A 79 -31.71 -4.33 22.60
N ARG A 80 -32.82 -4.98 22.25
CA ARG A 80 -32.83 -6.09 21.30
C ARG A 80 -32.31 -5.65 19.93
N THR A 81 -32.78 -4.51 19.43
CA THR A 81 -32.32 -3.92 18.17
C THR A 81 -30.84 -3.57 18.20
N ALA A 82 -30.35 -3.01 19.31
CA ALA A 82 -28.94 -2.69 19.51
C ALA A 82 -28.05 -3.97 19.54
N LEU A 83 -28.54 -5.05 20.16
CA LEU A 83 -27.84 -6.33 20.20
C LEU A 83 -27.82 -7.01 18.83
N PHE A 84 -28.94 -7.03 18.07
CA PHE A 84 -28.94 -7.49 16.68
C PHE A 84 -27.94 -6.73 15.83
N SER A 85 -27.94 -5.40 15.92
CA SER A 85 -26.99 -4.53 15.22
C SER A 85 -25.53 -4.85 15.59
N THR A 86 -25.28 -5.24 16.85
CA THR A 86 -23.96 -5.64 17.32
C THR A 86 -23.53 -6.98 16.74
N VAL A 87 -24.43 -7.98 16.72
CA VAL A 87 -24.18 -9.29 16.09
C VAL A 87 -23.92 -9.11 14.60
N ASP A 88 -24.75 -8.35 13.89
CA ASP A 88 -24.61 -8.13 12.44
C ASP A 88 -23.32 -7.39 12.11
N ARG A 89 -22.91 -6.42 12.92
CA ARG A 89 -21.62 -5.74 12.74
C ARG A 89 -20.45 -6.69 12.95
N ALA A 90 -20.48 -7.46 14.04
CA ALA A 90 -19.39 -8.39 14.36
C ALA A 90 -19.28 -9.54 13.35
N GLU A 91 -20.40 -10.06 12.84
CA GLU A 91 -20.40 -11.07 11.79
C GLU A 91 -19.80 -10.50 10.49
N ARG A 92 -20.20 -9.29 10.09
CA ARG A 92 -19.61 -8.60 8.94
C ARG A 92 -18.11 -8.42 9.11
N ASP A 93 -17.67 -7.87 10.23
CA ASP A 93 -16.24 -7.67 10.52
C ASP A 93 -15.45 -8.98 10.45
N ALA A 94 -16.01 -10.07 10.97
CA ALA A 94 -15.42 -11.40 10.93
C ALA A 94 -15.35 -11.98 9.51
N VAL A 95 -16.41 -11.85 8.70
CA VAL A 95 -16.41 -12.25 7.28
C VAL A 95 -15.31 -11.51 6.54
N LEU A 96 -15.17 -10.22 6.78
CA LEU A 96 -14.18 -9.36 6.13
C LEU A 96 -12.76 -9.70 6.54
N GLN A 97 -12.54 -10.02 7.81
CA GLN A 97 -11.26 -10.52 8.29
C GLN A 97 -10.87 -11.83 7.60
N LEU A 98 -11.81 -12.77 7.47
CA LEU A 98 -11.59 -14.04 6.77
C LEU A 98 -11.34 -13.82 5.27
N ASP A 99 -12.09 -12.94 4.60
CA ASP A 99 -11.89 -12.65 3.17
C ASP A 99 -10.52 -12.04 2.91
N ARG A 100 -10.12 -11.05 3.72
CA ARG A 100 -8.78 -10.43 3.62
C ARG A 100 -7.69 -11.47 3.78
N ARG A 101 -7.75 -12.27 4.85
CA ARG A 101 -6.75 -13.31 5.10
C ARG A 101 -6.72 -14.34 3.98
N ARG A 102 -7.88 -14.78 3.49
CA ARG A 102 -7.99 -15.67 2.33
C ARG A 102 -7.32 -15.06 1.10
N ASN A 103 -7.61 -13.80 0.78
CA ASN A 103 -7.05 -13.13 -0.40
C ASN A 103 -5.54 -12.89 -0.27
N GLU A 104 -5.02 -12.58 0.92
CA GLU A 104 -3.58 -12.54 1.19
C GLU A 104 -2.93 -13.90 0.89
N LEU A 105 -3.51 -14.99 1.39
CA LEU A 105 -3.01 -16.34 1.14
C LEU A 105 -3.11 -16.74 -0.34
N VAL A 106 -4.18 -16.36 -1.05
CA VAL A 106 -4.30 -16.53 -2.51
C VAL A 106 -3.13 -15.85 -3.21
N GLN A 107 -2.88 -14.57 -2.93
CA GLN A 107 -1.81 -13.82 -3.59
C GLN A 107 -0.42 -14.36 -3.28
N ARG A 108 -0.19 -14.83 -2.04
CA ARG A 108 1.05 -15.53 -1.66
C ARG A 108 1.22 -16.83 -2.44
N ALA A 109 0.18 -17.66 -2.51
CA ALA A 109 0.17 -18.91 -3.27
C ALA A 109 0.44 -18.66 -4.77
N GLU A 110 -0.22 -17.67 -5.37
CA GLU A 110 -0.01 -17.27 -6.77
C GLU A 110 1.43 -16.83 -7.03
N ARG A 111 2.00 -15.97 -6.17
CA ARG A 111 3.41 -15.54 -6.28
C ARG A 111 4.38 -16.71 -6.16
N ALA A 112 4.05 -17.69 -5.31
CA ALA A 112 4.81 -18.93 -5.16
C ALA A 112 4.53 -19.96 -6.28
N GLU A 113 3.70 -19.62 -7.28
CA GLU A 113 3.23 -20.52 -8.36
C GLU A 113 2.63 -21.83 -7.85
N MET A 114 2.00 -21.79 -6.69
CA MET A 114 1.29 -22.92 -6.14
C MET A 114 -0.06 -23.06 -6.84
N GLN A 115 -0.29 -24.22 -7.45
CA GLN A 115 -1.63 -24.62 -7.89
C GLN A 115 -2.42 -25.09 -6.67
N ALA A 116 -2.92 -24.15 -5.88
CA ALA A 116 -3.80 -24.42 -4.76
C ALA A 116 -5.10 -23.64 -4.96
N ASP A 117 -6.20 -24.36 -5.15
CA ASP A 117 -7.52 -23.74 -5.09
C ASP A 117 -7.78 -23.24 -3.67
N PRO A 118 -8.44 -22.08 -3.50
CA PRO A 118 -8.81 -21.60 -2.17
C PRO A 118 -9.67 -22.66 -1.45
N PRO A 119 -9.46 -22.87 -0.13
CA PRO A 119 -10.07 -23.99 0.58
C PRO A 119 -11.60 -23.89 0.71
N PHE A 120 -12.17 -22.70 0.48
CA PHE A 120 -13.61 -22.47 0.44
C PHE A 120 -13.97 -21.19 -0.32
N ASP A 121 -15.22 -21.12 -0.79
CA ASP A 121 -15.86 -19.91 -1.28
C ASP A 121 -16.57 -19.17 -0.13
N LEU A 122 -16.33 -17.87 0.00
CA LEU A 122 -17.14 -16.99 0.84
C LEU A 122 -18.45 -16.67 0.10
N PRO A 123 -19.61 -16.66 0.79
CA PRO A 123 -19.81 -16.46 2.24
C PRO A 123 -20.19 -17.74 3.00
N VAL A 124 -19.80 -18.94 2.56
CA VAL A 124 -20.25 -20.20 3.20
C VAL A 124 -19.59 -20.45 4.58
N GLY A 125 -18.41 -19.90 4.81
CA GLY A 125 -17.59 -20.11 6.02
C GLY A 125 -18.13 -19.59 7.37
N PRO A 126 -18.69 -18.36 7.48
CA PRO A 126 -19.17 -17.80 8.75
C PRO A 126 -20.32 -18.59 9.40
N HIS A 127 -21.19 -19.21 8.60
CA HIS A 127 -22.29 -20.03 9.12
C HIS A 127 -21.80 -21.37 9.73
N GLN A 128 -20.61 -21.84 9.35
CA GLN A 128 -19.94 -23.00 9.97
C GLN A 128 -19.11 -22.61 11.20
N GLY A 129 -18.95 -21.30 11.47
CA GLY A 129 -18.26 -20.75 12.63
C GLY A 129 -16.91 -20.16 12.26
N PHE A 130 -16.65 -18.92 12.71
CA PHE A 130 -15.42 -18.17 12.45
C PHE A 130 -14.14 -18.95 12.82
N ALA A 131 -14.18 -19.71 13.92
CA ALA A 131 -13.06 -20.51 14.38
C ALA A 131 -12.70 -21.66 13.42
N GLU A 132 -13.70 -22.31 12.81
CA GLU A 132 -13.48 -23.39 11.85
C GLU A 132 -12.86 -22.84 10.56
N ALA A 133 -13.41 -21.74 10.04
CA ALA A 133 -12.85 -21.05 8.88
C ALA A 133 -11.40 -20.57 9.14
N THR A 134 -11.12 -20.06 10.34
CA THR A 134 -9.77 -19.67 10.76
C THR A 134 -8.82 -20.86 10.77
N ALA A 135 -9.22 -22.00 11.34
CA ALA A 135 -8.39 -23.20 11.39
C ALA A 135 -8.09 -23.77 9.99
N VAL A 136 -9.03 -23.66 9.06
CA VAL A 136 -8.81 -24.03 7.65
C VAL A 136 -7.77 -23.10 7.00
N LEU A 137 -7.89 -21.78 7.19
CA LEU A 137 -6.89 -20.82 6.70
C LEU A 137 -5.51 -21.03 7.35
N ASP A 138 -5.44 -21.38 8.65
CA ASP A 138 -4.18 -21.73 9.33
C ASP A 138 -3.52 -22.97 8.71
N SER A 139 -4.31 -23.95 8.29
CA SER A 139 -3.79 -25.13 7.61
C SER A 139 -3.24 -24.79 6.24
N TRP A 140 -3.98 -24.00 5.47
CA TRP A 140 -3.56 -23.58 4.13
C TRP A 140 -2.33 -22.67 4.17
N GLU A 141 -2.23 -21.78 5.15
CA GLU A 141 -1.05 -20.95 5.36
C GLU A 141 0.21 -21.79 5.60
N ARG A 142 0.12 -22.88 6.37
CA ARG A 142 1.26 -23.79 6.57
C ARG A 142 1.71 -24.44 5.25
N GLU A 143 0.77 -24.87 4.42
CA GLU A 143 1.07 -25.43 3.09
C GLU A 143 1.75 -24.38 2.19
N ILE A 144 1.27 -23.13 2.21
CA ILE A 144 1.87 -22.02 1.47
C ILE A 144 3.29 -21.75 1.93
N VAL A 145 3.55 -21.67 3.24
CA VAL A 145 4.91 -21.47 3.78
C VAL A 145 5.85 -22.58 3.34
N GLU A 146 5.43 -23.84 3.38
CA GLU A 146 6.23 -24.96 2.88
C GLU A 146 6.53 -24.86 1.37
N GLY A 147 5.56 -24.38 0.58
CA GLY A 147 5.73 -24.13 -0.85
C GLY A 147 6.70 -22.99 -1.14
N GLU A 148 6.58 -21.88 -0.41
CA GLU A 148 7.49 -20.73 -0.44
C GLU A 148 8.92 -21.17 -0.14
N ASP A 149 9.15 -21.94 0.93
CA ASP A 149 10.48 -22.41 1.33
C ASP A 149 11.11 -23.32 0.26
N LYS A 150 10.33 -24.21 -0.36
CA LYS A 150 10.78 -25.05 -1.48
C LYS A 150 11.17 -24.21 -2.69
N LEU A 151 10.37 -23.19 -3.02
CA LEU A 151 10.67 -22.29 -4.12
C LEU A 151 11.94 -21.48 -3.84
N ILE A 152 12.11 -20.93 -2.64
CA ILE A 152 13.33 -20.22 -2.22
C ILE A 152 14.57 -21.09 -2.42
N ALA A 153 14.53 -22.34 -1.94
CA ALA A 153 15.64 -23.28 -2.11
C ALA A 153 15.95 -23.50 -3.60
N SER A 154 14.92 -23.77 -4.42
CA SER A 154 15.11 -24.01 -5.86
C SER A 154 15.67 -22.80 -6.62
N LEU A 155 15.24 -21.57 -6.28
CA LEU A 155 15.71 -20.36 -6.96
C LEU A 155 17.14 -19.99 -6.53
N ARG A 156 17.49 -20.25 -5.27
CA ARG A 156 18.84 -20.03 -4.74
C ARG A 156 19.87 -20.94 -5.40
N ASP A 157 19.50 -22.18 -5.71
CA ASP A 157 20.38 -23.15 -6.38
C ASP A 157 20.69 -22.81 -7.86
N LEU A 158 19.96 -21.86 -8.47
CA LEU A 158 20.16 -21.45 -9.86
C LEU A 158 21.26 -20.41 -10.05
N VAL A 159 21.78 -19.83 -8.96
CA VAL A 159 22.78 -18.76 -8.99
C VAL A 159 23.99 -19.15 -8.18
N ASP A 160 25.17 -19.11 -8.80
CA ASP A 160 26.44 -19.24 -8.11
C ASP A 160 26.88 -17.86 -7.58
N PRO A 161 26.93 -17.65 -6.25
CA PRO A 161 27.30 -16.37 -5.65
C PRO A 161 28.68 -15.86 -6.08
N ASP A 162 29.59 -16.76 -6.45
CA ASP A 162 30.98 -16.41 -6.75
C ASP A 162 31.16 -15.81 -8.15
N THR A 163 30.21 -16.03 -9.08
CA THR A 163 30.32 -15.53 -10.47
C THR A 163 29.86 -14.08 -10.64
N ALA A 164 28.86 -13.65 -9.88
CA ALA A 164 28.33 -12.29 -9.92
C ALA A 164 27.72 -11.90 -8.56
N PRO A 165 28.53 -11.40 -7.61
CA PRO A 165 28.11 -11.19 -6.23
C PRO A 165 26.96 -10.18 -6.10
N GLU A 166 26.97 -9.10 -6.89
CA GLU A 166 25.89 -8.09 -6.88
C GLU A 166 24.55 -8.67 -7.37
N TRP A 167 24.60 -9.56 -8.36
CA TRP A 167 23.42 -10.26 -8.88
C TRP A 167 22.88 -11.26 -7.86
N ALA A 168 23.77 -12.00 -7.20
CA ALA A 168 23.41 -12.94 -6.14
C ALA A 168 22.84 -12.23 -4.89
N GLU A 169 23.37 -11.07 -4.52
CA GLU A 169 22.85 -10.24 -3.42
C GLU A 169 21.45 -9.69 -3.74
N ALA A 170 21.24 -9.21 -4.96
CA ALA A 170 19.91 -8.75 -5.40
C ALA A 170 18.88 -9.90 -5.37
N LEU A 171 19.27 -11.09 -5.83
CA LEU A 171 18.44 -12.29 -5.73
C LEU A 171 18.16 -12.66 -4.27
N HIS A 172 19.20 -12.67 -3.43
CA HIS A 172 19.07 -12.99 -2.01
C HIS A 172 18.07 -12.07 -1.32
N THR A 173 18.20 -10.76 -1.54
CA THR A 173 17.29 -9.75 -0.98
C THR A 173 15.85 -9.94 -1.46
N ALA A 174 15.65 -10.22 -2.76
CA ALA A 174 14.32 -10.51 -3.30
C ALA A 174 13.70 -11.79 -2.70
N LEU A 175 14.50 -12.83 -2.46
CA LEU A 175 14.06 -14.07 -1.84
C LEU A 175 13.73 -13.90 -0.35
N GLU A 176 14.53 -13.15 0.40
CA GLU A 176 14.24 -12.83 1.81
C GLU A 176 12.94 -12.01 1.95
N ALA A 177 12.68 -11.11 1.00
CA ALA A 177 11.43 -10.34 0.92
C ALA A 177 10.24 -11.15 0.36
N LYS A 178 10.42 -12.43 -0.01
CA LYS A 178 9.42 -13.28 -0.68
C LYS A 178 8.83 -12.66 -1.95
N GLU A 179 9.66 -11.94 -2.72
CA GLU A 179 9.30 -11.35 -4.00
C GLU A 179 9.69 -12.28 -5.17
N PHE A 180 9.05 -13.46 -5.24
CA PHE A 180 9.39 -14.49 -6.22
C PHE A 180 9.32 -14.06 -7.69
N PRO A 181 8.35 -13.24 -8.14
CA PRO A 181 8.35 -12.73 -9.50
C PRO A 181 9.62 -11.90 -9.81
N ALA A 182 10.04 -11.04 -8.88
CA ALA A 182 11.27 -10.25 -9.03
C ALA A 182 12.51 -11.15 -9.01
N ALA A 183 12.58 -12.13 -8.10
CA ALA A 183 13.66 -13.11 -8.05
C ALA A 183 13.83 -13.87 -9.38
N LYS A 184 12.72 -14.31 -9.98
CA LYS A 184 12.71 -15.00 -11.28
C LYS A 184 13.13 -14.08 -12.43
N GLU A 185 12.72 -12.82 -12.40
CA GLU A 185 13.15 -11.84 -13.39
C GLU A 185 14.67 -11.59 -13.30
N ILE A 186 15.21 -11.46 -12.09
CA ILE A 186 16.66 -11.33 -11.84
C ILE A 186 17.40 -12.53 -12.45
N ILE A 187 16.92 -13.75 -12.22
CA ILE A 187 17.50 -14.97 -12.78
C ILE A 187 17.43 -14.98 -14.31
N THR A 188 16.26 -14.64 -14.87
CA THR A 188 16.00 -14.68 -16.31
C THR A 188 16.82 -13.66 -17.10
N LYS A 189 16.95 -12.42 -16.58
CA LYS A 189 17.70 -11.34 -17.23
C LYS A 189 19.21 -11.45 -16.99
N GLY A 190 19.63 -12.22 -15.98
CA GLY A 190 21.03 -12.45 -15.64
C GLY A 190 21.76 -11.21 -15.06
N PRO A 191 23.08 -11.32 -14.81
CA PRO A 191 23.85 -10.33 -14.06
C PRO A 191 23.88 -8.91 -14.63
N GLY A 192 23.62 -8.74 -15.93
CA GLY A 192 23.75 -7.44 -16.61
C GLY A 192 22.44 -6.74 -16.97
N GLY A 193 21.27 -7.36 -16.70
CA GLY A 193 20.03 -6.96 -17.39
C GLY A 193 18.81 -6.66 -16.52
N PHE A 194 18.83 -6.89 -15.21
CA PHE A 194 17.58 -6.93 -14.44
C PHE A 194 17.00 -5.54 -14.09
N GLU A 195 15.68 -5.42 -14.28
CA GLU A 195 14.84 -4.29 -13.89
C GLU A 195 13.97 -4.71 -12.70
N ALA A 196 14.61 -5.24 -11.66
CA ALA A 196 13.89 -5.77 -10.52
C ALA A 196 13.24 -4.67 -9.68
N GLY A 197 12.28 -5.06 -8.85
CA GLY A 197 11.57 -4.18 -7.90
C GLY A 197 12.50 -3.49 -6.89
N PRO A 198 11.96 -2.59 -6.05
CA PRO A 198 12.76 -1.73 -5.17
C PRO A 198 13.67 -2.51 -4.20
N THR A 199 13.21 -3.66 -3.73
CA THR A 199 13.95 -4.55 -2.80
C THR A 199 15.26 -5.07 -3.40
N ALA A 200 15.31 -5.26 -4.71
CA ALA A 200 16.47 -5.77 -5.41
C ALA A 200 17.55 -4.70 -5.71
N VAL A 201 17.25 -3.42 -5.46
CA VAL A 201 18.23 -2.34 -5.61
C VAL A 201 18.87 -2.06 -4.26
N VAL A 202 20.13 -2.49 -4.12
CA VAL A 202 20.96 -2.33 -2.92
C VAL A 202 20.88 -0.90 -2.38
N GLN A 203 20.61 -0.78 -1.08
CA GLN A 203 20.62 0.51 -0.39
C GLN A 203 22.05 0.92 -0.07
N ILE A 204 22.43 2.14 -0.47
CA ILE A 204 23.73 2.69 -0.14
C ILE A 204 23.77 3.01 1.35
N GLY A 205 24.84 2.56 2.02
CA GLY A 205 25.09 2.91 3.42
C GLY A 205 25.27 4.41 3.62
N SER A 206 25.01 4.90 4.84
CA SER A 206 25.13 6.33 5.14
C SER A 206 26.57 6.81 5.20
N TRP A 207 26.78 8.06 4.79
CA TRP A 207 28.04 8.77 4.90
C TRP A 207 28.48 8.86 6.38
N PRO A 208 29.66 8.29 6.74
CA PRO A 208 30.03 8.11 8.14
C PRO A 208 30.73 9.33 8.74
N TRP A 209 31.04 10.37 7.94
CA TRP A 209 31.66 11.61 8.40
C TRP A 209 30.75 12.83 8.23
N PRO A 210 29.56 12.82 8.84
CA PRO A 210 28.60 13.91 8.72
C PRO A 210 29.18 15.26 9.18
N GLU A 211 30.04 15.26 10.19
CA GLU A 211 30.59 16.47 10.82
C GLU A 211 31.82 17.05 10.11
N VAL A 212 32.39 16.35 9.15
CA VAL A 212 33.62 16.79 8.48
C VAL A 212 33.25 17.80 7.37
N PRO A 213 33.86 18.99 7.33
CA PRO A 213 33.59 19.98 6.29
C PRO A 213 33.86 19.42 4.89
N VAL A 214 33.01 19.76 3.92
CA VAL A 214 33.12 19.29 2.54
C VAL A 214 34.49 19.61 1.95
N THR A 215 35.04 20.79 2.23
CA THR A 215 36.37 21.20 1.79
C THR A 215 37.48 20.29 2.31
N GLU A 216 37.35 19.76 3.53
CA GLU A 216 38.32 18.81 4.09
C GLU A 216 38.19 17.44 3.41
N VAL A 217 36.96 16.94 3.22
CA VAL A 217 36.68 15.68 2.50
C VAL A 217 37.25 15.72 1.08
N LEU A 218 37.11 16.84 0.38
CA LEU A 218 37.69 17.01 -0.96
C LEU A 218 39.22 16.83 -0.97
N THR A 219 39.91 17.23 0.11
CA THR A 219 41.35 16.96 0.23
C THR A 219 41.67 15.48 0.40
N TRP A 220 40.76 14.70 1.01
CA TRP A 220 40.92 13.25 1.12
C TRP A 220 40.77 12.57 -0.23
N TYR A 221 39.94 13.09 -1.15
CA TYR A 221 39.86 12.59 -2.52
C TYR A 221 41.11 12.94 -3.33
N ALA A 222 41.63 14.16 -3.18
CA ALA A 222 42.84 14.62 -3.86
C ALA A 222 44.12 13.87 -3.42
N ASP A 223 44.20 13.44 -2.17
CA ASP A 223 45.39 12.78 -1.62
C ASP A 223 45.02 11.59 -0.72
N ALA A 224 45.40 10.37 -1.14
CA ALA A 224 45.09 9.13 -0.42
C ALA A 224 45.75 9.07 0.96
N VAL A 225 46.84 9.82 1.18
CA VAL A 225 47.51 9.88 2.48
C VAL A 225 46.68 10.65 3.51
N ARG A 226 45.82 11.58 3.06
CA ARG A 226 44.94 12.37 3.94
C ARG A 226 43.68 11.63 4.35
N GLY A 227 43.20 10.73 3.50
CA GLY A 227 42.06 9.87 3.82
C GLY A 227 42.44 8.81 4.86
N ASN A 228 41.54 8.54 5.82
CA ASN A 228 41.71 7.39 6.71
C ASN A 228 41.52 6.07 5.93
N ARG A 229 41.98 4.95 6.50
CA ARG A 229 41.89 3.64 5.86
C ARG A 229 40.44 3.27 5.46
N PRO A 230 39.41 3.42 6.32
CA PRO A 230 38.02 3.18 5.93
C PRO A 230 37.52 4.01 4.74
N PHE A 231 37.93 5.27 4.63
CA PHE A 231 37.61 6.13 3.49
C PHE A 231 38.23 5.59 2.21
N ASN A 232 39.54 5.30 2.24
CA ASN A 232 40.27 4.83 1.07
C ASN A 232 39.80 3.45 0.56
N GLU A 233 39.32 2.59 1.46
CA GLU A 233 38.86 1.24 1.12
C GLU A 233 37.46 1.21 0.47
N ARG A 234 36.57 2.16 0.80
CA ARG A 234 35.15 2.12 0.38
C ARG A 234 34.65 3.36 -0.35
N TRP A 235 35.11 4.54 0.05
CA TRP A 235 34.46 5.81 -0.34
C TRP A 235 35.17 6.52 -1.49
N ARG A 236 36.33 6.01 -1.92
CA ARG A 236 36.98 6.43 -3.15
C ARG A 236 36.28 5.79 -4.36
N PRO A 237 36.06 6.55 -5.44
CA PRO A 237 35.56 5.97 -6.68
C PRO A 237 36.58 5.02 -7.30
N ALA A 238 36.09 4.12 -8.15
CA ALA A 238 36.95 3.27 -8.97
C ALA A 238 37.87 4.14 -9.87
N ARG A 239 39.08 3.64 -10.16
CA ARG A 239 40.11 4.44 -10.87
C ARG A 239 39.72 4.85 -12.28
N ASP A 240 38.84 4.09 -12.92
CA ASP A 240 38.33 4.29 -14.28
C ASP A 240 37.00 5.08 -14.30
N ASP A 241 36.50 5.49 -13.14
CA ASP A 241 35.25 6.25 -13.02
C ASP A 241 35.49 7.76 -13.21
N VAL A 242 35.65 8.14 -14.47
CA VAL A 242 35.89 9.54 -14.89
C VAL A 242 34.75 10.45 -14.42
N ALA A 243 33.50 10.00 -14.53
CA ALA A 243 32.33 10.79 -14.13
C ALA A 243 32.33 11.11 -12.62
N ALA A 244 32.74 10.17 -11.77
CA ALA A 244 32.90 10.45 -10.34
C ALA A 244 33.99 11.50 -10.05
N THR A 245 35.10 11.43 -10.79
CA THR A 245 36.20 12.41 -10.66
C THR A 245 35.75 13.81 -11.09
N GLU A 246 35.05 13.90 -12.22
CA GLU A 246 34.49 15.18 -12.71
C GLU A 246 33.49 15.79 -11.72
N LEU A 247 32.68 14.96 -11.05
CA LEU A 247 31.77 15.41 -10.01
C LEU A 247 32.50 15.95 -8.78
N ILE A 248 33.54 15.25 -8.30
CA ILE A 248 34.37 15.72 -7.17
C ILE A 248 34.97 17.09 -7.51
N ASP A 249 35.56 17.24 -8.71
CA ASP A 249 36.14 18.50 -9.17
C ASP A 249 35.09 19.62 -9.27
N ALA A 250 33.89 19.31 -9.75
CA ALA A 250 32.81 20.29 -9.87
C ALA A 250 32.29 20.75 -8.49
N ILE A 251 32.19 19.84 -7.51
CA ILE A 251 31.86 20.19 -6.12
C ILE A 251 32.97 21.07 -5.52
N GLY A 252 34.25 20.76 -5.80
CA GLY A 252 35.38 21.60 -5.41
C GLY A 252 35.28 23.02 -5.98
N ALA A 253 35.03 23.14 -7.29
CA ALA A 253 34.84 24.44 -7.94
C ALA A 253 33.70 25.25 -7.32
N LEU A 254 32.57 24.59 -6.97
CA LEU A 254 31.46 25.25 -6.25
C LEU A 254 31.83 25.71 -4.84
N CYS A 255 32.72 25.00 -4.14
CA CYS A 255 33.20 25.40 -2.82
C CYS A 255 34.12 26.64 -2.92
N ASP A 256 34.86 26.79 -4.02
CA ASP A 256 35.74 27.94 -4.27
C ASP A 256 34.93 29.17 -4.69
N ALA A 257 33.97 29.00 -5.60
CA ALA A 257 33.07 30.07 -6.07
C ALA A 257 31.73 29.51 -6.55
N VAL A 258 30.63 30.16 -6.16
CA VAL A 258 29.28 29.86 -6.68
C VAL A 258 28.92 30.88 -7.74
N ASP A 259 29.04 30.50 -9.02
CA ASP A 259 28.71 31.31 -10.19
C ASP A 259 28.04 30.48 -11.30
N ALA A 260 27.60 31.13 -12.38
CA ALA A 260 26.91 30.44 -13.47
C ALA A 260 27.76 29.34 -14.14
N THR A 261 29.08 29.52 -14.22
CA THR A 261 30.00 28.57 -14.86
C THR A 261 30.20 27.32 -13.99
N THR A 262 30.46 27.51 -12.70
CA THR A 262 30.62 26.43 -11.73
C THR A 262 29.33 25.65 -11.53
N VAL A 263 28.16 26.31 -11.51
CA VAL A 263 26.84 25.66 -11.44
C VAL A 263 26.54 24.85 -12.71
N SER A 264 26.85 25.39 -13.89
CA SER A 264 26.69 24.67 -15.16
C SER A 264 27.60 23.43 -15.21
N ARG A 265 28.85 23.56 -14.76
CA ARG A 265 29.81 22.44 -14.66
C ARG A 265 29.33 21.37 -13.69
N PHE A 266 28.78 21.76 -12.54
CA PHE A 266 28.21 20.83 -11.58
C PHE A 266 27.02 20.06 -12.16
N ALA A 267 26.08 20.76 -12.79
CA ALA A 267 24.94 20.10 -13.43
C ALA A 267 25.39 19.11 -14.53
N ALA A 268 26.37 19.50 -15.35
CA ALA A 268 26.94 18.63 -16.37
C ALA A 268 27.65 17.40 -15.77
N ALA A 269 28.34 17.55 -14.63
CA ALA A 269 29.00 16.43 -13.95
C ALA A 269 27.98 15.45 -13.35
N VAL A 270 26.86 15.94 -12.81
CA VAL A 270 25.74 15.09 -12.36
C VAL A 270 25.11 14.36 -13.55
N ASP A 271 24.88 15.05 -14.67
CA ASP A 271 24.38 14.45 -15.92
C ASP A 271 25.34 13.36 -16.43
N GLY A 272 26.65 13.60 -16.40
CA GLY A 272 27.69 12.61 -16.75
C GLY A 272 27.67 11.38 -15.84
N LEU A 273 27.46 11.57 -14.54
CA LEU A 273 27.31 10.48 -13.57
C LEU A 273 26.08 9.60 -13.85
N LEU A 274 25.03 10.21 -14.42
CA LEU A 274 23.77 9.56 -14.79
C LEU A 274 23.73 9.13 -16.28
N GLU A 275 24.87 9.22 -16.98
CA GLU A 275 25.06 8.95 -18.42
C GLU A 275 24.06 9.69 -19.35
N LEU A 276 23.72 10.92 -19.01
CA LEU A 276 22.91 11.80 -19.85
C LEU A 276 23.80 12.53 -20.85
N SER A 277 23.64 12.23 -22.14
CA SER A 277 24.47 12.81 -23.20
C SER A 277 23.81 14.00 -23.90
N GLY A 278 24.61 15.00 -24.28
CA GLY A 278 24.19 16.07 -25.20
C GLY A 278 23.27 17.14 -24.60
N VAL A 279 23.24 17.29 -23.28
CA VAL A 279 22.40 18.27 -22.60
C VAL A 279 23.16 19.58 -22.39
N ALA A 280 22.59 20.69 -22.88
CA ALA A 280 23.04 22.03 -22.50
C ALA A 280 22.32 22.50 -21.23
N HIS A 281 23.10 22.96 -20.24
CA HIS A 281 22.57 23.56 -19.01
C HIS A 281 22.56 25.08 -19.13
N VAL A 282 21.36 25.65 -19.26
CA VAL A 282 21.14 27.08 -19.09
C VAL A 282 21.07 27.38 -17.59
N VAL A 283 21.84 28.37 -17.14
CA VAL A 283 21.87 28.80 -15.74
C VAL A 283 21.34 30.22 -15.67
N HIS A 284 20.34 30.43 -14.82
CA HIS A 284 19.74 31.73 -14.55
C HIS A 284 20.16 32.21 -13.16
N GLN A 285 20.59 33.46 -13.03
CA GLN A 285 20.82 34.07 -11.73
C GLN A 285 19.51 34.66 -11.22
N GLU A 286 19.08 34.23 -10.04
CA GLU A 286 17.78 34.59 -9.44
C GLU A 286 17.96 34.76 -7.93
N ASP A 287 17.50 35.88 -7.37
CA ASP A 287 17.48 36.17 -5.92
C ASP A 287 18.79 35.86 -5.16
N GLY A 288 19.93 36.17 -5.76
CA GLY A 288 21.25 35.97 -5.15
C GLY A 288 21.77 34.52 -5.20
N GLY A 289 21.01 33.61 -5.83
CA GLY A 289 21.44 32.26 -6.19
C GLY A 289 21.37 32.00 -7.69
N PHE A 290 21.51 30.73 -8.06
CA PHE A 290 21.49 30.25 -9.43
C PHE A 290 20.51 29.10 -9.57
N ARG A 291 19.77 29.12 -10.69
CA ARG A 291 18.81 28.10 -11.07
C ARG A 291 19.23 27.42 -12.35
N THR A 292 19.18 26.10 -12.36
CA THR A 292 19.24 25.27 -13.56
C THR A 292 18.24 24.12 -13.42
N ASN A 293 18.40 23.05 -14.19
CA ASN A 293 17.54 21.87 -14.10
C ASN A 293 18.37 20.61 -13.80
N LEU A 294 17.97 19.88 -12.77
CA LEU A 294 18.39 18.50 -12.54
C LEU A 294 17.62 17.57 -13.46
N ARG A 295 18.33 16.73 -14.19
CA ARG A 295 17.77 15.74 -15.12
C ARG A 295 18.11 14.32 -14.68
N GLY A 296 17.70 13.34 -15.47
CA GLY A 296 17.95 11.93 -15.16
C GLY A 296 17.08 11.39 -14.04
N LEU A 297 15.95 12.05 -13.76
CA LEU A 297 14.98 11.64 -12.75
C LEU A 297 14.02 10.55 -13.28
N LEU A 298 14.12 10.19 -14.56
CA LEU A 298 13.39 9.09 -15.14
C LEU A 298 14.23 7.82 -15.04
N ASP A 299 13.63 6.75 -14.51
CA ASP A 299 14.18 5.41 -14.57
C ASP A 299 13.16 4.48 -15.24
N PRO A 300 13.57 3.58 -16.17
CA PRO A 300 12.65 2.66 -16.83
C PRO A 300 11.87 1.74 -15.88
N ARG A 301 12.39 1.53 -14.66
CA ARG A 301 11.75 0.72 -13.62
C ARG A 301 10.61 1.45 -12.91
N LEU A 302 10.59 2.77 -13.00
CA LEU A 302 9.58 3.61 -12.38
C LEU A 302 8.47 3.90 -13.39
N PRO A 303 7.20 3.88 -12.96
CA PRO A 303 6.12 4.35 -13.81
C PRO A 303 6.39 5.81 -14.20
N LEU A 304 6.34 6.06 -15.52
CA LEU A 304 6.71 7.35 -16.13
C LEU A 304 5.88 8.55 -15.63
N SER A 305 4.78 8.29 -14.91
CA SER A 305 3.88 9.28 -14.31
C SER A 305 4.33 9.81 -12.95
N LEU A 306 5.30 9.19 -12.27
CA LEU A 306 5.65 9.56 -10.88
C LEU A 306 6.65 10.71 -10.72
N LEU A 307 7.44 11.04 -11.75
CA LEU A 307 8.50 12.04 -11.62
C LEU A 307 8.59 12.94 -12.84
N PRO A 308 8.81 14.25 -12.64
CA PRO A 308 9.03 15.15 -13.76
C PRO A 308 10.34 14.80 -14.48
N ARG A 309 10.36 14.98 -15.80
CA ARG A 309 11.57 14.71 -16.62
C ARG A 309 12.79 15.53 -16.17
N ALA A 310 12.54 16.70 -15.61
CA ALA A 310 13.54 17.57 -15.03
C ALA A 310 12.93 18.31 -13.84
N MET A 311 13.73 18.59 -12.83
CA MET A 311 13.33 19.37 -11.65
C MET A 311 14.23 20.61 -11.52
N PRO A 312 13.70 21.78 -11.14
CA PRO A 312 14.52 22.95 -10.87
C PRO A 312 15.60 22.63 -9.83
N LEU A 313 16.85 22.91 -10.16
CA LEU A 313 18.00 22.77 -9.28
C LEU A 313 18.50 24.15 -8.89
N TRP A 314 18.48 24.42 -7.60
CA TRP A 314 18.95 25.66 -6.99
C TRP A 314 20.30 25.47 -6.34
N VAL A 315 21.21 26.41 -6.59
CA VAL A 315 22.54 26.47 -5.97
C VAL A 315 22.80 27.91 -5.54
N GLY A 316 23.27 28.11 -4.32
CA GLY A 316 23.57 29.43 -3.79
C GLY A 316 24.74 29.41 -2.81
N PRO A 317 25.26 30.58 -2.43
CA PRO A 317 26.36 30.69 -1.47
C PRO A 317 25.96 30.16 -0.08
N PRO A 318 26.93 29.86 0.81
CA PRO A 318 26.63 29.44 2.18
C PRO A 318 25.69 30.42 2.91
N GLY A 319 24.66 29.88 3.57
CA GLY A 319 23.67 30.67 4.30
C GLY A 319 22.51 31.23 3.47
N TRP A 320 22.53 31.08 2.14
CA TRP A 320 21.41 31.40 1.26
C TRP A 320 20.35 30.29 1.25
N SER A 321 19.09 30.63 0.94
CA SER A 321 17.98 29.69 0.78
C SER A 321 17.23 29.95 -0.53
N PRO A 322 16.76 28.90 -1.24
CA PRO A 322 16.03 29.04 -2.49
C PRO A 322 14.64 29.66 -2.27
N PRO A 323 14.07 30.28 -3.32
CA PRO A 323 12.69 30.75 -3.27
C PRO A 323 11.73 29.57 -3.08
N SER A 324 10.54 29.86 -2.53
CA SER A 324 9.48 28.87 -2.41
C SER A 324 8.99 28.43 -3.80
N GLY A 325 9.00 27.13 -4.06
CA GLY A 325 8.52 26.53 -5.29
C GLY A 325 8.55 25.00 -5.15
N ARG A 326 7.60 24.31 -5.80
CA ARG A 326 7.45 22.85 -5.66
C ARG A 326 7.11 22.17 -6.99
N PRO A 327 7.63 20.97 -7.26
CA PRO A 327 8.79 20.35 -6.62
C PRO A 327 10.11 21.01 -7.09
N ALA A 328 11.11 21.12 -6.20
CA ALA A 328 12.46 21.60 -6.55
C ALA A 328 13.56 20.89 -5.75
N VAL A 329 14.81 20.96 -6.22
CA VAL A 329 16.00 20.49 -5.52
C VAL A 329 16.90 21.67 -5.17
N TRP A 330 17.44 21.67 -3.96
CA TRP A 330 18.43 22.64 -3.49
C TRP A 330 19.73 21.94 -3.16
N PHE A 331 20.80 22.28 -3.89
CA PHE A 331 22.14 21.82 -3.55
C PHE A 331 22.75 22.67 -2.42
N GLN A 332 22.91 22.06 -1.25
CA GLN A 332 23.42 22.68 -0.04
C GLN A 332 24.91 22.37 0.15
N LEU A 333 25.77 23.32 -0.19
CA LEU A 333 27.22 23.20 0.01
C LEU A 333 27.63 23.14 1.49
N SER A 334 26.89 23.82 2.36
CA SER A 334 27.17 23.89 3.80
C SER A 334 26.06 23.21 4.60
N ARG A 335 26.43 22.62 5.73
CA ARG A 335 25.54 21.92 6.66
C ARG A 335 24.80 22.85 7.63
N ALA A 336 24.68 24.14 7.30
CA ALA A 336 23.97 25.10 8.14
C ALA A 336 22.54 24.59 8.43
N ALA A 337 22.02 24.84 9.64
CA ALA A 337 20.73 24.36 10.12
C ALA A 337 19.51 25.03 9.45
N VAL A 338 19.62 25.41 8.17
CA VAL A 338 18.55 25.99 7.39
C VAL A 338 17.67 24.86 6.88
N SER A 339 16.49 24.72 7.48
CA SER A 339 15.47 23.79 6.99
C SER A 339 15.10 24.16 5.55
N PRO A 340 15.03 23.19 4.62
CA PRO A 340 14.61 23.47 3.26
C PRO A 340 13.16 24.02 3.25
N PRO A 341 12.84 24.96 2.34
CA PRO A 341 11.46 25.40 2.15
C PRO A 341 10.54 24.25 1.76
N SER A 342 9.23 24.40 2.02
CA SER A 342 8.23 23.39 1.63
C SER A 342 8.28 23.09 0.13
N GLY A 343 8.30 21.79 -0.22
CA GLY A 343 8.36 21.35 -1.62
C GLY A 343 9.77 21.40 -2.26
N VAL A 344 10.79 21.75 -1.47
CA VAL A 344 12.18 21.74 -1.90
C VAL A 344 12.94 20.61 -1.19
N ALA A 345 13.50 19.68 -1.96
CA ALA A 345 14.39 18.65 -1.42
C ALA A 345 15.83 19.18 -1.30
N ALA A 346 16.47 18.97 -0.15
CA ALA A 346 17.88 19.32 0.02
C ALA A 346 18.78 18.18 -0.49
N LEU A 347 19.65 18.49 -1.44
CA LEU A 347 20.70 17.59 -1.90
C LEU A 347 22.03 18.10 -1.35
N ARG A 348 22.83 17.21 -0.77
CA ARG A 348 24.07 17.59 -0.10
C ARG A 348 25.26 16.81 -0.70
N PRO A 349 26.50 17.33 -0.58
CA PRO A 349 27.68 16.66 -1.11
C PRO A 349 27.89 15.24 -0.57
N ASP A 350 27.52 14.97 0.69
CA ASP A 350 27.58 13.63 1.31
C ASP A 350 26.74 12.60 0.53
N THR A 351 25.52 12.94 0.10
CA THR A 351 24.73 12.08 -0.79
C THR A 351 25.44 11.79 -2.12
N LEU A 352 26.09 12.79 -2.71
CA LEU A 352 26.80 12.60 -3.97
C LEU A 352 28.06 11.75 -3.79
N PHE A 353 28.72 11.86 -2.64
CA PHE A 353 29.84 10.99 -2.27
C PHE A 353 29.40 9.54 -2.05
N GLU A 354 28.21 9.32 -1.49
CA GLU A 354 27.59 7.99 -1.40
C GLU A 354 27.38 7.36 -2.78
N MET A 355 26.94 8.12 -3.78
CA MET A 355 26.71 7.63 -5.15
C MET A 355 27.99 7.19 -5.88
N ILE A 356 29.12 7.81 -5.57
CA ILE A 356 30.41 7.51 -6.21
C ILE A 356 31.26 6.51 -5.41
N ALA A 357 30.87 6.19 -4.17
CA ALA A 357 31.55 5.22 -3.34
C ALA A 357 31.55 3.83 -4.00
N SER A 358 32.69 3.15 -3.95
CA SER A 358 32.88 1.82 -4.52
C SER A 358 32.54 0.76 -3.46
N GLU A 359 31.55 -0.09 -3.72
CA GLU A 359 31.26 -1.25 -2.84
C GLU A 359 32.20 -2.44 -3.12
N SER A 360 32.79 -2.47 -4.32
CA SER A 360 33.75 -3.48 -4.77
C SER A 360 34.90 -2.80 -5.55
N THR A 361 35.72 -3.55 -6.29
CA THR A 361 36.69 -2.98 -7.24
C THR A 361 36.02 -2.32 -8.46
N HIS A 362 34.69 -2.41 -8.59
CA HIS A 362 33.93 -1.98 -9.75
C HIS A 362 33.14 -0.70 -9.46
N ARG A 363 33.03 0.17 -10.48
CA ARG A 363 32.15 1.35 -10.41
C ARG A 363 30.70 0.91 -10.27
N ARG A 364 29.91 1.64 -9.48
CA ARG A 364 28.46 1.43 -9.40
C ARG A 364 27.81 1.62 -10.77
N THR A 365 26.73 0.88 -11.01
CA THR A 365 25.91 1.05 -12.21
C THR A 365 25.17 2.39 -12.18
N VAL A 366 24.89 2.94 -13.36
CA VAL A 366 24.13 4.19 -13.54
C VAL A 366 22.75 4.10 -12.90
N ALA A 367 22.08 2.95 -13.04
CA ALA A 367 20.75 2.73 -12.48
C ALA A 367 20.77 2.78 -10.94
N ALA A 368 21.78 2.17 -10.30
CA ALA A 368 21.93 2.23 -8.85
C ALA A 368 22.15 3.67 -8.35
N ARG A 369 23.01 4.44 -9.04
CA ARG A 369 23.22 5.87 -8.75
C ARG A 369 21.93 6.65 -8.87
N ARG A 370 21.21 6.47 -9.98
CA ARG A 370 19.93 7.15 -10.25
C ARG A 370 18.90 6.86 -9.16
N ILE A 371 18.66 5.59 -8.84
CA ILE A 371 17.69 5.21 -7.81
C ILE A 371 18.10 5.76 -6.44
N HIS A 372 19.38 5.76 -6.08
CA HIS A 372 19.84 6.37 -4.83
C HIS A 372 19.58 7.88 -4.78
N LEU A 373 19.86 8.61 -5.88
CA LEU A 373 19.53 10.03 -5.99
C LEU A 373 18.02 10.26 -5.82
N LEU A 374 17.20 9.44 -6.48
CA LEU A 374 15.75 9.52 -6.39
C LEU A 374 15.24 9.22 -4.98
N ARG A 375 15.74 8.18 -4.30
CA ARG A 375 15.42 7.89 -2.89
C ARG A 375 15.75 9.08 -1.98
N THR A 376 16.88 9.74 -2.22
CA THR A 376 17.29 10.89 -1.41
C THR A 376 16.39 12.10 -1.62
N ILE A 377 16.04 12.40 -2.87
CA ILE A 377 15.18 13.54 -3.21
C ILE A 377 13.73 13.27 -2.78
N CYS A 378 13.15 12.14 -3.21
CA CYS A 378 11.73 11.84 -3.06
C CYS A 378 11.32 11.67 -1.59
N ARG A 379 12.19 11.12 -0.73
CA ARG A 379 11.92 11.02 0.72
C ARG A 379 11.65 12.37 1.38
N GLN A 380 12.15 13.46 0.81
CA GLN A 380 11.98 14.84 1.30
C GLN A 380 10.79 15.57 0.67
N LEU A 381 10.06 14.92 -0.23
CA LEU A 381 8.92 15.50 -0.96
C LEU A 381 7.58 14.98 -0.40
N GLU A 382 6.50 15.74 -0.61
CA GLU A 382 5.16 15.21 -0.34
C GLU A 382 4.73 14.29 -1.47
N LEU A 383 3.78 13.41 -1.19
CA LEU A 383 3.14 12.61 -2.24
C LEU A 383 2.59 13.49 -3.38
N ALA A 384 1.96 14.62 -3.04
CA ALA A 384 1.42 15.57 -4.02
C ALA A 384 2.47 16.31 -4.85
N ASP A 385 3.75 16.26 -4.47
CA ASP A 385 4.86 16.83 -5.24
C ASP A 385 5.40 15.84 -6.29
N LEU A 386 5.13 14.53 -6.11
CA LEU A 386 5.57 13.45 -7.00
C LEU A 386 4.44 12.99 -7.92
N VAL A 387 3.28 12.78 -7.33
CA VAL A 387 2.10 12.26 -8.01
C VAL A 387 1.20 13.42 -8.41
N ASP A 388 0.78 13.44 -9.68
CA ASP A 388 -0.11 14.48 -10.24
C ASP A 388 -1.28 14.75 -9.28
N PRO A 389 -1.64 16.02 -8.99
CA PRO A 389 -2.81 16.35 -8.18
C PRO A 389 -4.13 15.78 -8.73
N ASP A 390 -4.21 15.38 -10.01
CA ASP A 390 -5.35 14.62 -10.52
C ASP A 390 -5.47 13.30 -9.74
N PRO A 391 -6.60 13.07 -9.05
CA PRO A 391 -6.80 11.86 -8.26
C PRO A 391 -6.93 10.59 -9.14
N ARG A 392 -7.00 10.72 -10.48
CA ARG A 392 -7.18 9.65 -11.47
C ARG A 392 -5.87 9.09 -12.05
N ILE A 393 -4.78 9.10 -11.29
CA ILE A 393 -3.49 8.58 -11.77
C ILE A 393 -3.65 7.16 -12.33
N ASP A 394 -3.38 7.02 -13.62
CA ASP A 394 -3.24 5.71 -14.25
C ASP A 394 -1.92 5.09 -13.77
N LEU A 395 -2.01 4.30 -12.70
CA LEU A 395 -0.92 3.49 -12.16
C LEU A 395 -0.76 2.16 -12.94
N GLY A 396 -1.16 2.15 -14.21
CA GLY A 396 -0.96 1.05 -15.13
C GLY A 396 -1.95 -0.10 -14.98
N LYS A 397 -1.66 -1.21 -15.68
CA LYS A 397 -2.44 -2.45 -15.60
C LYS A 397 -2.30 -3.06 -14.21
N THR A 398 -3.29 -3.85 -13.76
CA THR A 398 -3.34 -4.37 -12.38
C THR A 398 -2.09 -5.12 -11.93
N THR A 399 -1.37 -5.78 -12.85
CA THR A 399 -0.11 -6.48 -12.53
C THR A 399 1.09 -5.55 -12.35
N GLN A 400 1.06 -4.35 -12.94
CA GLN A 400 2.12 -3.34 -12.81
C GLN A 400 1.89 -2.42 -11.60
N LEU A 401 0.62 -2.18 -11.26
CA LEU A 401 0.19 -1.37 -10.12
C LEU A 401 0.90 -1.75 -8.81
N ARG A 402 1.04 -3.05 -8.51
CA ARG A 402 1.71 -3.50 -7.30
C ARG A 402 3.16 -3.03 -7.24
N THR A 403 3.90 -3.23 -8.33
CA THR A 403 5.31 -2.82 -8.44
C THR A 403 5.46 -1.30 -8.39
N ASP A 404 4.54 -0.58 -9.04
CA ASP A 404 4.51 0.88 -9.05
C ASP A 404 4.30 1.46 -7.65
N VAL A 405 3.37 0.89 -6.87
CA VAL A 405 3.13 1.30 -5.48
C VAL A 405 4.30 0.91 -4.59
N ALA A 406 4.92 -0.25 -4.80
CA ALA A 406 6.14 -0.63 -4.08
C ALA A 406 7.27 0.38 -4.31
N TRP A 407 7.50 0.78 -5.57
CA TRP A 407 8.48 1.81 -5.92
C TRP A 407 8.15 3.16 -5.29
N LEU A 408 6.88 3.56 -5.31
CA LEU A 408 6.44 4.81 -4.70
C LEU A 408 6.73 4.84 -3.19
N PHE A 409 6.43 3.75 -2.47
CA PHE A 409 6.78 3.62 -1.06
C PHE A 409 8.30 3.70 -0.85
N ASP A 410 9.09 2.94 -1.60
CA ASP A 410 10.56 2.92 -1.48
C ASP A 410 11.18 4.31 -1.74
N LEU A 411 10.75 5.00 -2.81
CA LEU A 411 11.22 6.35 -3.14
C LEU A 411 10.88 7.36 -2.05
N LEU A 412 9.70 7.23 -1.43
CA LEU A 412 9.27 8.06 -0.32
C LEU A 412 9.94 7.67 1.01
N GLY A 413 10.77 6.62 1.04
CA GLY A 413 11.43 6.13 2.24
C GLY A 413 10.48 5.39 3.19
N VAL A 414 9.40 4.84 2.66
CA VAL A 414 8.44 4.03 3.40
C VAL A 414 8.73 2.56 3.09
N ARG A 415 9.08 1.80 4.12
CA ARG A 415 9.30 0.36 4.00
C ARG A 415 7.99 -0.35 4.27
N VAL A 416 7.57 -1.17 3.32
CA VAL A 416 6.38 -2.02 3.42
C VAL A 416 6.81 -3.45 3.14
N ASP A 417 6.26 -4.41 3.86
CA ASP A 417 6.35 -5.81 3.44
C ASP A 417 5.32 -6.10 2.33
N GLY A 418 5.43 -7.28 1.72
CA GLY A 418 4.51 -7.68 0.66
C GLY A 418 3.05 -7.78 1.13
N ALA A 419 2.80 -8.19 2.37
CA ALA A 419 1.44 -8.40 2.90
C ALA A 419 0.72 -7.06 3.14
N VAL A 420 1.43 -6.05 3.66
CA VAL A 420 0.94 -4.68 3.80
C VAL A 420 0.60 -4.09 2.45
N LEU A 421 1.50 -4.23 1.47
CA LEU A 421 1.28 -3.74 0.11
C LEU A 421 0.04 -4.39 -0.53
N ASP A 422 -0.02 -5.71 -0.47
CA ASP A 422 -1.12 -6.52 -0.99
C ASP A 422 -2.45 -6.16 -0.31
N THR A 423 -2.43 -5.92 1.00
CA THR A 423 -3.59 -5.49 1.80
C THR A 423 -4.06 -4.10 1.41
N VAL A 424 -3.15 -3.13 1.24
CA VAL A 424 -3.48 -1.77 0.80
C VAL A 424 -4.10 -1.83 -0.59
N LEU A 425 -3.51 -2.59 -1.49
CA LEU A 425 -4.03 -2.78 -2.84
C LEU A 425 -5.37 -3.50 -2.84
N TYR A 426 -5.60 -4.41 -1.91
CA TYR A 426 -6.87 -5.12 -1.76
C TYR A 426 -7.97 -4.18 -1.21
N ASP A 427 -7.72 -3.49 -0.10
CA ASP A 427 -8.69 -2.63 0.56
C ASP A 427 -9.07 -1.43 -0.31
N THR A 428 -8.07 -0.81 -0.93
CA THR A 428 -8.31 0.29 -1.88
C THR A 428 -8.72 -0.21 -3.24
N SER A 429 -8.46 -1.49 -3.46
CA SER A 429 -8.69 -2.15 -4.72
C SER A 429 -8.07 -1.37 -5.86
N GLY A 430 -6.85 -0.91 -5.65
CA GLY A 430 -6.12 -0.14 -6.65
C GLY A 430 -6.82 1.13 -7.16
N HIS A 431 -7.95 1.54 -6.56
CA HIS A 431 -8.70 2.71 -7.02
C HIS A 431 -7.84 3.94 -6.76
N PRO A 432 -7.45 4.72 -7.79
CA PRO A 432 -6.43 5.77 -7.65
C PRO A 432 -6.70 6.77 -6.53
N VAL A 433 -7.96 7.19 -6.36
CA VAL A 433 -8.37 8.13 -5.30
C VAL A 433 -8.26 7.50 -3.90
N ALA A 434 -8.68 6.23 -3.76
CA ALA A 434 -8.66 5.51 -2.48
C ALA A 434 -7.21 5.21 -2.09
N LEU A 435 -6.46 4.64 -3.03
CA LEU A 435 -5.04 4.38 -2.89
C LEU A 435 -4.28 5.62 -2.50
N ARG A 436 -4.50 6.77 -3.17
CA ARG A 436 -3.89 8.04 -2.76
C ARG A 436 -4.24 8.42 -1.33
N GLY A 437 -5.51 8.33 -0.93
CA GLY A 437 -5.94 8.62 0.45
C GLY A 437 -5.22 7.75 1.49
N VAL A 438 -5.08 6.45 1.21
CA VAL A 438 -4.35 5.51 2.08
C VAL A 438 -2.86 5.83 2.11
N LEU A 439 -2.26 6.10 0.96
CA LEU A 439 -0.86 6.49 0.87
C LEU A 439 -0.59 7.76 1.67
N GLU A 440 -1.40 8.81 1.53
CA GLU A 440 -1.27 10.05 2.31
C GLU A 440 -1.31 9.80 3.82
N PHE A 441 -2.12 8.84 4.28
CA PHE A 441 -2.17 8.42 5.67
C PHE A 441 -0.92 7.64 6.09
N LEU A 442 -0.54 6.60 5.34
CA LEU A 442 0.52 5.67 5.71
C LEU A 442 1.93 6.27 5.59
N ILE A 443 2.16 7.15 4.61
CA ILE A 443 3.47 7.78 4.37
C ILE A 443 3.84 8.74 5.51
N GLY A 444 2.85 9.33 6.18
CA GLY A 444 3.06 10.27 7.29
C GLY A 444 3.86 11.52 6.94
N GLU A 445 4.30 12.24 7.99
CA GLU A 445 5.07 13.48 7.87
C GLU A 445 6.49 13.25 7.32
N ARG A 446 6.93 14.07 6.36
CA ARG A 446 8.29 14.01 5.75
C ARG A 446 9.42 13.88 6.78
N GLY A 447 9.33 14.62 7.89
CA GLY A 447 10.37 14.67 8.92
C GLY A 447 10.58 13.38 9.72
N ARG A 448 9.68 12.40 9.57
CA ARG A 448 9.77 11.10 10.26
C ARG A 448 10.34 10.00 9.37
N ARG A 449 10.58 10.28 8.09
CA ARG A 449 11.02 9.27 7.12
C ARG A 449 12.55 9.05 7.22
N PRO A 450 13.05 7.82 7.09
CA PRO A 450 12.34 6.61 6.69
C PRO A 450 11.48 5.98 7.81
N ILE A 451 10.36 5.36 7.42
CA ILE A 451 9.45 4.66 8.35
C ILE A 451 9.19 3.23 7.88
N GLN A 452 8.85 2.34 8.81
CA GLN A 452 8.31 1.02 8.52
C GLN A 452 6.79 1.07 8.71
N VAL A 453 6.04 0.64 7.71
CA VAL A 453 4.58 0.45 7.80
C VAL A 453 4.31 -1.03 8.05
N THR A 454 3.35 -1.28 8.92
CA THR A 454 2.93 -2.58 9.43
C THR A 454 1.42 -2.77 9.24
N MET A 455 0.92 -3.97 9.47
CA MET A 455 -0.52 -4.24 9.44
C MET A 455 -1.29 -3.43 10.51
N ASP A 456 -0.66 -3.08 11.63
CA ASP A 456 -1.26 -2.21 12.65
C ASP A 456 -1.50 -0.79 12.11
N ASP A 457 -0.61 -0.29 11.26
CA ASP A 457 -0.79 1.02 10.61
C ASP A 457 -1.99 1.01 9.66
N VAL A 458 -2.15 -0.07 8.90
CA VAL A 458 -3.32 -0.29 8.03
C VAL A 458 -4.59 -0.42 8.88
N ALA A 459 -4.54 -1.12 10.01
CA ALA A 459 -5.67 -1.21 10.94
C ALA A 459 -6.03 0.16 11.54
N ARG A 460 -5.04 0.99 11.89
CA ARG A 460 -5.27 2.35 12.36
C ARG A 460 -5.89 3.24 11.29
N TRP A 461 -5.45 3.11 10.04
CA TRP A 461 -6.08 3.81 8.92
C TRP A 461 -7.55 3.44 8.78
N ARG A 462 -7.89 2.13 8.81
CA ARG A 462 -9.28 1.66 8.74
C ARG A 462 -10.16 2.18 9.88
N ALA A 463 -9.57 2.40 11.05
CA ALA A 463 -10.26 2.95 12.21
C ALA A 463 -10.40 4.48 12.17
N ASP A 464 -9.72 5.18 11.25
CA ASP A 464 -9.80 6.64 11.12
C ASP A 464 -11.07 7.07 10.37
N GLN A 465 -12.17 7.18 11.11
CA GLN A 465 -13.46 7.62 10.58
C GLN A 465 -13.37 8.95 9.83
N ARG A 466 -12.60 9.92 10.33
CA ARG A 466 -12.44 11.23 9.68
C ARG A 466 -11.66 11.13 8.38
N GLY A 467 -10.66 10.27 8.34
CA GLY A 467 -9.89 9.98 7.12
C GLY A 467 -10.77 9.32 6.06
N LEU A 468 -11.59 8.35 6.47
CA LEU A 468 -12.56 7.69 5.60
C LEU A 468 -13.62 8.68 5.08
N GLU A 469 -14.22 9.51 5.92
CA GLU A 469 -15.18 10.55 5.50
C GLU A 469 -14.58 11.47 4.42
N LYS A 470 -13.37 11.99 4.65
CA LYS A 470 -12.66 12.82 3.66
C LYS A 470 -12.39 12.08 2.36
N LEU A 471 -12.06 10.79 2.44
CA LEU A 471 -11.86 9.97 1.24
C LEU A 471 -13.18 9.81 0.47
N CYS A 472 -14.28 9.58 1.17
CA CYS A 472 -15.60 9.47 0.57
C CYS A 472 -16.01 10.77 -0.12
N ASP A 473 -15.77 11.90 0.53
CA ASP A 473 -16.04 13.22 -0.05
C ASP A 473 -15.23 13.44 -1.33
N ARG A 474 -13.94 13.07 -1.35
CA ARG A 474 -13.11 13.16 -2.57
C ARG A 474 -13.62 12.28 -3.70
N ILE A 475 -14.15 11.09 -3.39
CA ILE A 475 -14.75 10.20 -4.40
C ILE A 475 -16.06 10.80 -4.92
N LYS A 476 -16.88 11.38 -4.02
CA LYS A 476 -18.15 12.04 -4.38
C LYS A 476 -17.94 13.30 -5.21
N ASP A 477 -16.89 14.09 -4.94
CA ASP A 477 -16.57 15.30 -5.69
C ASP A 477 -16.33 15.02 -7.18
N GLY A 478 -15.94 13.78 -7.53
CA GLY A 478 -15.79 13.33 -8.93
C GLY A 478 -17.10 12.90 -9.60
N LEU A 479 -18.21 12.83 -8.86
CA LEU A 479 -19.51 12.33 -9.33
C LEU A 479 -20.56 13.45 -9.35
N ASP A 480 -21.51 13.35 -10.28
CA ASP A 480 -22.73 14.14 -10.19
C ASP A 480 -23.73 13.52 -9.18
N ASN A 481 -24.77 14.26 -8.82
CA ASN A 481 -25.77 13.80 -7.85
C ASN A 481 -26.43 12.47 -8.26
N ALA A 482 -26.56 12.23 -9.58
CA ALA A 482 -27.11 11.00 -10.13
C ALA A 482 -26.13 9.81 -9.92
N GLY A 483 -24.83 10.02 -10.15
CA GLY A 483 -23.76 9.07 -9.87
C GLY A 483 -23.69 8.71 -8.38
N VAL A 484 -23.78 9.70 -7.49
CA VAL A 484 -23.82 9.46 -6.04
C VAL A 484 -25.05 8.65 -5.63
N ALA A 485 -26.21 8.94 -6.19
CA ALA A 485 -27.45 8.22 -5.90
C ALA A 485 -27.42 6.77 -6.40
N VAL A 486 -26.93 6.53 -7.64
CA VAL A 486 -26.75 5.17 -8.18
C VAL A 486 -25.72 4.39 -7.38
N LEU A 487 -24.62 5.04 -6.97
CA LEU A 487 -23.65 4.41 -6.08
C LEU A 487 -24.32 4.02 -4.77
N ALA A 488 -25.01 4.93 -4.08
CA ALA A 488 -25.71 4.62 -2.83
C ALA A 488 -26.71 3.46 -2.96
N LEU A 489 -27.45 3.36 -4.07
CA LEU A 489 -28.34 2.24 -4.36
C LEU A 489 -27.57 0.92 -4.50
N LEU A 490 -26.47 0.93 -5.28
CA LEU A 490 -25.59 -0.22 -5.45
C LEU A 490 -24.95 -0.69 -4.14
N LEU A 491 -24.70 0.23 -3.21
CA LEU A 491 -24.13 -0.08 -1.89
C LEU A 491 -25.19 -0.55 -0.89
N ARG A 492 -26.45 -0.11 -1.04
CA ARG A 492 -27.58 -0.44 -0.13
C ARG A 492 -28.08 -1.87 -0.29
N ASP A 493 -27.99 -2.44 -1.48
CA ASP A 493 -28.49 -3.78 -1.82
C ASP A 493 -27.56 -4.92 -1.37
N ASP A 494 -27.04 -4.81 -0.13
CA ASP A 494 -25.85 -5.45 0.45
C ASP A 494 -25.61 -6.97 0.13
N ALA A 495 -24.33 -7.34 0.09
CA ALA A 495 -23.71 -8.68 0.06
C ALA A 495 -23.87 -9.61 -1.17
N ASP A 496 -25.06 -9.80 -1.77
CA ASP A 496 -25.27 -10.87 -2.79
C ASP A 496 -24.99 -10.42 -4.24
N ALA A 497 -25.03 -9.12 -4.51
CA ALA A 497 -24.72 -8.51 -5.82
C ALA A 497 -23.21 -8.40 -6.07
N LEU A 498 -22.40 -8.58 -5.03
CA LEU A 498 -20.96 -8.39 -4.98
C LEU A 498 -20.22 -9.51 -5.76
N GLY A 499 -20.21 -9.39 -7.09
CA GLY A 499 -19.61 -10.36 -8.02
C GLY A 499 -20.55 -10.83 -9.13
N ARG A 500 -21.79 -10.34 -9.15
CA ARG A 500 -22.75 -10.57 -10.24
C ARG A 500 -22.77 -9.38 -11.19
N ASP A 501 -22.98 -9.68 -12.45
CA ASP A 501 -23.30 -8.69 -13.47
C ASP A 501 -24.68 -8.09 -13.13
N PHE A 502 -24.79 -6.76 -13.10
CA PHE A 502 -26.04 -6.02 -12.92
C PHE A 502 -26.28 -5.09 -14.10
N ARG A 503 -27.55 -4.84 -14.43
CA ARG A 503 -27.96 -3.97 -15.54
C ARG A 503 -28.59 -2.68 -15.03
N PRO A 504 -28.62 -1.61 -15.85
CA PRO A 504 -29.35 -0.39 -15.50
C PRO A 504 -30.81 -0.67 -15.10
N ASP A 505 -31.45 -1.60 -15.80
CA ASP A 505 -32.84 -2.00 -15.53
C ASP A 505 -32.99 -2.61 -14.13
N ASP A 506 -32.02 -3.41 -13.69
CA ASP A 506 -32.04 -4.06 -12.36
C ASP A 506 -32.04 -3.00 -11.23
N LEU A 507 -31.30 -1.91 -11.41
CA LEU A 507 -31.25 -0.79 -10.47
C LEU A 507 -32.52 0.06 -10.51
N MET A 508 -33.13 0.21 -11.69
CA MET A 508 -34.39 0.92 -11.85
C MET A 508 -35.54 0.21 -11.12
N TYR A 509 -35.53 -1.12 -11.05
CA TYR A 509 -36.50 -1.91 -10.29
C TYR A 509 -36.34 -1.80 -8.76
N GLN A 510 -35.19 -1.32 -8.28
CA GLN A 510 -34.89 -1.18 -6.84
C GLN A 510 -35.18 0.21 -6.29
N LEU A 511 -35.40 1.19 -7.16
CA LEU A 511 -35.85 2.51 -6.76
C LEU A 511 -37.26 2.37 -6.14
N PRO A 512 -37.49 2.89 -4.92
CA PRO A 512 -38.81 2.83 -4.31
C PRO A 512 -39.81 3.52 -5.25
N ASP A 513 -40.88 2.79 -5.59
CA ASP A 513 -41.97 3.25 -6.46
C ASP A 513 -42.89 4.27 -5.75
N ASP A 514 -42.43 4.81 -4.60
CA ASP A 514 -43.17 5.69 -3.71
C ASP A 514 -43.28 7.11 -4.28
N ALA A 515 -43.89 7.23 -5.45
CA ALA A 515 -44.71 8.37 -5.81
C ALA A 515 -46.10 8.21 -5.17
N HIS A 516 -46.17 8.04 -3.86
CA HIS A 516 -47.40 8.32 -3.12
C HIS A 516 -47.43 9.83 -2.84
N SER A 517 -47.87 10.59 -3.85
CA SER A 517 -48.33 11.95 -3.61
C SER A 517 -49.56 11.88 -2.69
N THR A 518 -49.35 12.11 -1.40
CA THR A 518 -50.45 12.32 -0.45
C THR A 518 -51.14 13.66 -0.66
N ASP A 519 -50.65 14.52 -1.56
CA ASP A 519 -51.36 15.70 -2.02
C ASP A 519 -51.39 15.72 -3.55
N GLY A 520 -52.60 15.74 -4.11
CA GLY A 520 -52.91 15.65 -5.54
C GLY A 520 -52.45 16.84 -6.39
N SER A 521 -51.16 17.16 -6.35
CA SER A 521 -50.50 18.02 -7.33
C SER A 521 -49.96 17.14 -8.45
N ALA A 522 -50.47 17.36 -9.66
CA ALA A 522 -50.01 16.71 -10.87
C ALA A 522 -48.56 17.11 -11.18
N GLY A 523 -47.69 16.11 -11.41
CA GLY A 523 -46.40 16.31 -12.10
C GLY A 523 -45.12 16.18 -11.27
N ALA A 524 -45.10 15.40 -10.18
CA ALA A 524 -43.83 14.93 -9.64
C ALA A 524 -43.29 13.82 -10.54
N ALA A 525 -42.27 14.12 -11.35
CA ALA A 525 -41.54 13.10 -12.10
C ALA A 525 -41.08 12.00 -11.13
N THR A 526 -41.29 10.73 -11.49
CA THR A 526 -40.85 9.63 -10.64
C THR A 526 -39.33 9.68 -10.47
N LEU A 527 -38.79 9.16 -9.37
CA LEU A 527 -37.33 9.08 -9.16
C LEU A 527 -36.62 8.41 -10.36
N THR A 528 -37.30 7.46 -11.00
CA THR A 528 -36.91 6.80 -12.26
C THR A 528 -36.88 7.73 -13.49
N GLU A 529 -37.68 8.80 -13.53
CA GLU A 529 -37.66 9.82 -14.60
C GLU A 529 -36.60 10.91 -14.35
N LEU A 530 -36.20 11.12 -13.09
CA LEU A 530 -35.21 12.12 -12.68
C LEU A 530 -33.78 11.59 -12.64
N LEU A 531 -33.60 10.28 -12.45
CA LEU A 531 -32.31 9.62 -12.39
C LEU A 531 -31.97 8.97 -13.74
N ASP A 532 -31.11 9.60 -14.54
CA ASP A 532 -30.51 8.93 -15.71
C ASP A 532 -29.48 7.89 -15.22
N VAL A 533 -29.96 6.70 -14.85
CA VAL A 533 -29.14 5.59 -14.35
C VAL A 533 -28.04 5.21 -15.34
N SER A 534 -28.30 5.33 -16.65
CA SER A 534 -27.29 5.02 -17.68
C SER A 534 -26.19 6.07 -17.76
N SER A 535 -26.51 7.36 -17.58
CA SER A 535 -25.51 8.42 -17.46
C SER A 535 -24.72 8.30 -16.16
N ALA A 536 -25.41 8.04 -15.04
CA ALA A 536 -24.80 7.82 -13.74
C ALA A 536 -23.83 6.62 -13.76
N LEU A 537 -24.22 5.47 -14.32
CA LEU A 537 -23.34 4.32 -14.48
C LEU A 537 -22.14 4.64 -15.39
N ARG A 538 -22.31 5.42 -16.45
CA ARG A 538 -21.17 5.90 -17.26
C ARG A 538 -20.23 6.80 -16.47
N SER A 539 -20.75 7.66 -15.59
CA SER A 539 -19.93 8.46 -14.67
C SER A 539 -19.19 7.55 -13.68
N LEU A 540 -19.86 6.55 -13.10
CA LEU A 540 -19.22 5.56 -12.23
C LEU A 540 -18.15 4.72 -12.96
N VAL A 541 -18.37 4.38 -14.24
CA VAL A 541 -17.34 3.74 -15.09
C VAL A 541 -16.17 4.68 -15.34
N ALA A 542 -16.44 5.94 -15.65
CA ALA A 542 -15.39 6.95 -15.90
C ALA A 542 -14.53 7.19 -14.66
N GLU A 543 -15.12 7.13 -13.47
CA GLU A 543 -14.41 7.19 -12.19
C GLU A 543 -13.84 5.83 -11.74
N GLY A 544 -14.04 4.74 -12.51
CA GLY A 544 -13.48 3.42 -12.20
C GLY A 544 -14.13 2.69 -11.03
N LEU A 545 -15.28 3.17 -10.55
CA LEU A 545 -16.04 2.57 -9.44
C LEU A 545 -16.82 1.32 -9.88
N VAL A 546 -17.15 1.22 -11.16
CA VAL A 546 -17.76 0.03 -11.78
C VAL A 546 -17.09 -0.25 -13.13
N THR A 547 -17.10 -1.50 -13.57
CA THR A 547 -16.58 -1.90 -14.89
C THR A 547 -17.70 -2.37 -15.81
N PRO A 548 -17.63 -2.07 -17.12
CA PRO A 548 -18.56 -2.64 -18.08
C PRO A 548 -18.32 -4.16 -18.20
N GLY A 549 -19.38 -4.94 -18.01
CA GLY A 549 -19.45 -6.37 -18.21
C GLY A 549 -19.88 -6.75 -19.63
N LYS A 550 -20.33 -8.00 -19.81
CA LYS A 550 -20.86 -8.46 -21.11
C LYS A 550 -22.33 -8.02 -21.27
N THR A 551 -22.71 -7.64 -22.49
CA THR A 551 -24.14 -7.45 -22.85
C THR A 551 -24.84 -6.33 -22.05
N ASN A 552 -24.27 -5.13 -22.02
CA ASN A 552 -24.81 -3.95 -21.32
C ASN A 552 -25.02 -4.16 -19.81
N ALA A 553 -24.33 -5.14 -19.23
CA ALA A 553 -24.20 -5.28 -17.80
C ALA A 553 -22.96 -4.54 -17.30
N TYR A 554 -22.96 -4.26 -16.01
CA TYR A 554 -21.90 -3.65 -15.25
C TYR A 554 -21.58 -4.61 -14.11
N GLN A 555 -20.35 -4.56 -13.62
CA GLN A 555 -19.95 -5.32 -12.45
C GLN A 555 -19.07 -4.42 -11.60
N PHE A 556 -19.11 -4.64 -10.29
CA PHE A 556 -18.03 -4.15 -9.46
C PHE A 556 -16.73 -4.77 -9.95
N PRO A 557 -15.63 -4.02 -9.96
CA PRO A 557 -14.38 -4.55 -10.46
C PRO A 557 -13.97 -5.76 -9.59
N ARG A 558 -13.50 -6.88 -10.17
CA ARG A 558 -13.25 -8.15 -9.46
C ARG A 558 -11.96 -8.08 -8.64
N ALA A 559 -11.82 -8.82 -7.53
CA ALA A 559 -10.52 -8.95 -6.84
C ALA A 559 -9.49 -9.56 -7.81
N GLY A 560 -8.50 -8.76 -8.23
CA GLY A 560 -7.60 -9.00 -9.38
C GLY A 560 -7.66 -7.90 -10.44
N ALA A 561 -8.69 -7.07 -10.38
CA ALA A 561 -8.92 -5.78 -11.04
C ALA A 561 -9.86 -4.97 -10.14
N ALA A 562 -9.33 -4.39 -9.07
CA ALA A 562 -9.85 -3.19 -8.42
C ALA A 562 -11.26 -3.13 -7.75
N ARG A 563 -11.64 -4.04 -6.84
CA ARG A 563 -12.92 -3.99 -6.05
C ARG A 563 -13.01 -3.03 -4.82
N PRO A 564 -13.49 -1.77 -4.87
CA PRO A 564 -13.78 -1.05 -3.63
C PRO A 564 -14.82 -1.82 -2.80
N ALA A 565 -14.57 -2.02 -1.50
CA ALA A 565 -15.53 -2.65 -0.60
C ALA A 565 -16.71 -1.68 -0.38
N PRO A 566 -17.96 -2.06 -0.67
CA PRO A 566 -19.12 -1.16 -0.65
C PRO A 566 -19.34 -0.37 0.64
N TRP A 567 -19.06 -1.00 1.78
CA TRP A 567 -19.35 -0.49 3.11
C TRP A 567 -18.22 0.38 3.69
N GLN A 568 -17.08 0.52 2.99
CA GLN A 568 -16.01 1.45 3.39
C GLN A 568 -16.31 2.92 3.08
N LEU A 569 -17.38 3.20 2.32
CA LEU A 569 -17.76 4.55 1.90
C LEU A 569 -18.63 5.32 2.90
N GLY A 570 -18.93 4.75 4.07
CA GLY A 570 -19.70 5.45 5.13
C GLY A 570 -21.08 5.95 4.67
N LEU A 571 -21.64 5.37 3.60
CA LEU A 571 -22.94 5.72 3.04
C LEU A 571 -23.99 4.77 3.63
N GLY A 572 -24.26 4.92 4.93
CA GLY A 572 -25.31 4.23 5.67
C GLY A 572 -26.12 5.21 6.50
#